data_AF-A0A368FGM9-F1
#
_entry.id   AF-A0A368FGM9-F1
#
_cell.length_a   1.000
_cell.length_b   1.000
_cell.length_c   1.000
_cell.angle_alpha   90.00
_cell.angle_beta   90.00
_cell.angle_gamma   90.00
#
_symmetry.space_group_name_H-M   'P 1'
#
loop_
_entity.id
_entity.type
_entity.pdbx_description
1 polymer ?
#
loop_
_entity_poly.entity_id
_entity_poly.type
_entity_poly.pdbx_seq_one_letter_code
_entity_poly.pdbx_strand_id
1 'polypeptide(L)'
;MVKSREFLCGRMKAKVGNGFVLAARSCEIDSFQPCKDAVRAFVHVGAGWYYPNPEDPENTSIYDYLVSMDLKGMMLKTVANQALGKLVLSDAENNRLHALELAALHS
;
A
#
# COMPACT_ATOMS: atom_id res chain seq x y z
N MET A 1 2.60 -8.20 -24.02
CA MET A 1 2.61 -6.91 -23.30
C MET A 1 2.01 -7.14 -21.91
N VAL A 2 2.69 -6.71 -20.83
CA VAL A 2 2.16 -6.86 -19.46
C VAL A 2 1.11 -5.77 -19.24
N LYS A 3 -0.18 -6.13 -19.11
CA LYS A 3 -1.25 -5.16 -18.82
C LYS A 3 -1.08 -4.54 -17.43
N SER A 4 -1.54 -3.31 -17.25
CA SER A 4 -1.62 -2.67 -15.94
C SER A 4 -2.60 -3.44 -15.02
N ARG A 5 -2.49 -3.20 -13.72
CA ARG A 5 -3.41 -3.74 -12.71
C ARG A 5 -4.23 -2.61 -12.12
N GLU A 6 -5.51 -2.88 -11.93
CA GLU A 6 -6.38 -2.03 -11.12
C GLU A 6 -6.79 -2.78 -9.85
N PHE A 7 -7.05 -2.01 -8.79
CA PHE A 7 -7.46 -2.52 -7.50
C PHE A 7 -8.71 -1.78 -7.04
N LEU A 8 -9.75 -2.53 -6.67
CA LEU A 8 -10.89 -2.01 -5.94
C LEU A 8 -10.79 -2.54 -4.50
N CYS A 9 -10.60 -1.64 -3.54
CA CYS A 9 -10.35 -2.00 -2.16
C CYS A 9 -11.20 -1.16 -1.20
N GLY A 10 -11.78 -1.83 -0.22
CA GLY A 10 -12.23 -1.17 1.01
C GLY A 10 -11.01 -0.88 1.88
N ARG A 11 -11.01 0.27 2.56
CA ARG A 11 -9.94 0.66 3.49
C ARG A 11 -10.52 1.07 4.83
N MET A 12 -9.79 0.76 5.89
CA MET A 12 -10.07 1.23 7.24
C MET A 12 -8.81 1.83 7.84
N LYS A 13 -8.97 2.92 8.58
CA LYS A 13 -7.95 3.49 9.45
C LYS A 13 -8.42 3.31 10.88
N ALA A 14 -7.58 2.73 11.73
CA ALA A 14 -7.85 2.54 13.14
C ALA A 14 -6.66 3.03 13.96
N LYS A 15 -6.92 3.71 15.08
CA LYS A 15 -5.87 4.03 16.06
C LYS A 15 -5.53 2.77 16.85
N VAL A 16 -4.24 2.46 16.96
CA VAL A 16 -3.72 1.31 17.71
C VAL A 16 -2.52 1.80 18.52
N GLY A 17 -2.67 1.87 19.84
CA GLY A 17 -1.67 2.46 20.73
C GLY A 17 -1.41 3.94 20.42
N ASN A 18 -0.14 4.31 20.25
CA ASN A 18 0.32 5.63 19.84
C ASN A 18 0.40 5.80 18.31
N GLY A 19 0.01 4.78 17.54
CA GLY A 19 0.04 4.79 16.09
C GLY A 19 -1.33 4.54 15.46
N PHE A 20 -1.31 4.26 14.16
CA PHE A 20 -2.51 3.85 13.45
C PHE A 20 -2.21 2.75 12.44
N VAL A 21 -3.17 1.85 12.31
CA VAL A 21 -3.20 0.84 11.26
C VAL A 21 -4.09 1.34 10.14
N LEU A 22 -3.53 1.41 8.93
CA LEU A 22 -4.30 1.50 7.68
C LEU A 22 -4.36 0.10 7.09
N ALA A 23 -5.55 -0.49 6.98
CA ALA A 23 -5.74 -1.81 6.38
C ALA A 23 -6.65 -1.71 5.16
N ALA A 24 -6.39 -2.54 4.17
CA ALA A 24 -7.08 -2.61 2.90
C ALA A 24 -7.27 -4.08 2.49
N ARG A 25 -8.42 -4.34 1.89
CA ARG A 25 -8.74 -5.63 1.25
C ARG A 25 -9.58 -5.35 0.02
N SER A 26 -9.40 -6.16 -1.02
CA SER A 26 -10.27 -6.09 -2.19
C SER A 26 -11.73 -6.35 -1.82
N CYS A 27 -12.60 -5.53 -2.39
CA CYS A 27 -14.04 -5.67 -2.27
C CYS A 27 -14.69 -5.66 -3.66
N GLU A 28 -15.95 -6.05 -3.71
CA GLU A 28 -16.79 -5.99 -4.89
C GLU A 28 -17.90 -4.97 -4.63
N ILE A 29 -18.11 -4.09 -5.61
CA ILE A 29 -19.19 -3.10 -5.60
C ILE A 29 -19.79 -3.12 -7.00
N ASP A 30 -21.07 -3.46 -7.11
CA ASP A 30 -21.73 -3.70 -8.41
C ASP A 30 -21.64 -2.50 -9.36
N SER A 31 -21.62 -1.28 -8.84
CA SER A 31 -21.47 -0.06 -9.64
C SER A 31 -20.05 0.17 -10.16
N PHE A 32 -19.05 -0.58 -9.68
CA PHE A 32 -17.63 -0.44 -10.06
C PHE A 32 -17.13 -1.65 -10.85
N GLN A 33 -17.46 -1.63 -12.14
CA GLN A 33 -17.07 -2.67 -13.09
C GLN A 33 -15.56 -2.64 -13.42
N PRO A 34 -14.94 -3.77 -13.79
CA PRO A 34 -13.55 -3.81 -14.21
C PRO A 34 -13.24 -2.97 -15.45
N CYS A 35 -12.10 -2.28 -15.43
CA CYS A 35 -11.58 -1.59 -16.62
C CYS A 35 -11.15 -2.61 -17.68
N LYS A 36 -11.51 -2.36 -18.96
CA LYS A 36 -11.15 -3.24 -20.08
C LYS A 36 -9.64 -3.28 -20.38
N ASP A 37 -8.95 -2.19 -20.06
CA ASP A 37 -7.54 -2.01 -20.37
C ASP A 37 -6.60 -2.47 -19.25
N ALA A 38 -7.15 -2.84 -18.09
CA ALA A 38 -6.41 -3.33 -16.93
C ALA A 38 -6.89 -4.72 -16.50
N VAL A 39 -6.03 -5.41 -15.74
CA VAL A 39 -6.43 -6.64 -15.03
C VAL A 39 -6.88 -6.25 -13.63
N ARG A 40 -8.09 -6.64 -13.22
CA ARG A 40 -8.54 -6.51 -11.83
C ARG A 40 -7.74 -7.46 -10.95
N ALA A 41 -6.80 -6.91 -10.19
CA ALA A 41 -6.03 -7.64 -9.20
C ALA A 41 -6.80 -7.72 -7.87
N PHE A 42 -6.36 -8.61 -6.98
CA PHE A 42 -7.00 -8.87 -5.71
C PHE A 42 -6.03 -8.67 -4.54
N VAL A 43 -6.35 -7.78 -3.62
CA VAL A 43 -5.62 -7.57 -2.37
C VAL A 43 -6.24 -8.47 -1.30
N HIS A 44 -5.53 -9.52 -0.89
CA HIS A 44 -5.94 -10.35 0.25
C HIS A 44 -5.78 -9.58 1.56
N VAL A 45 -4.63 -8.93 1.72
CA VAL A 45 -4.38 -7.95 2.78
C VAL A 45 -3.35 -6.95 2.27
N GLY A 46 -3.61 -5.67 2.45
CA GLY A 46 -2.62 -4.61 2.35
C GLY A 46 -2.73 -3.78 3.61
N ALA A 47 -1.71 -3.77 4.45
CA ALA A 47 -1.74 -3.03 5.70
C ALA A 47 -0.41 -2.31 5.93
N GLY A 48 -0.53 -1.12 6.51
CA GLY A 48 0.57 -0.34 7.08
C GLY A 48 0.24 -0.02 8.53
N TRP A 49 1.16 -0.33 9.45
CA TRP A 49 1.10 0.21 10.81
C TRP A 49 2.17 1.27 10.96
N TYR A 50 1.73 2.52 11.18
CA TYR A 50 2.63 3.64 11.39
C TYR A 50 2.55 4.10 12.85
N TYR A 51 3.71 4.30 13.46
CA TYR A 51 3.83 4.75 14.85
C TYR A 51 5.15 5.50 15.08
N PRO A 52 5.21 6.40 16.08
CA PRO A 52 6.44 7.09 16.45
C PRO A 52 7.57 6.11 16.79
N ASN A 53 8.79 6.41 16.34
CA ASN A 53 9.96 5.62 16.71
C ASN A 53 10.19 5.74 18.22
N PRO A 54 10.27 4.63 18.99
CA PRO A 54 10.53 4.71 20.43
C PRO A 54 11.84 5.41 20.81
N GLU A 55 12.85 5.39 19.93
CA GLU A 55 14.16 6.01 20.17
C GLU A 55 14.18 7.51 19.87
N ASP A 56 13.31 7.98 18.97
CA ASP A 56 13.21 9.38 18.56
C ASP A 56 11.77 9.71 18.10
N PRO A 57 10.83 9.78 19.05
CA PRO A 57 9.40 9.82 18.75
C PRO A 57 8.93 11.14 18.16
N GLU A 58 9.70 12.22 18.34
CA GLU A 58 9.33 13.56 17.86
C GLU A 58 9.80 13.81 16.42
N ASN A 59 10.83 13.10 15.94
CA ASN A 59 11.39 13.35 14.60
C ASN A 59 11.26 12.17 13.64
N THR A 60 11.02 10.95 14.14
CA THR A 60 11.00 9.76 13.28
C THR A 60 9.82 8.83 13.57
N SER A 61 9.47 8.01 12.59
CA SER A 61 8.36 7.07 12.67
C SER A 61 8.75 5.76 11.99
N ILE A 62 8.19 4.66 12.50
CA ILE A 62 8.34 3.32 11.93
C ILE A 62 7.08 2.99 11.15
N TYR A 63 7.26 2.33 10.00
CA TYR A 63 6.19 1.88 9.12
C TYR A 63 6.35 0.37 8.86
N ASP A 64 5.48 -0.44 9.47
CA ASP A 64 5.43 -1.87 9.21
C ASP A 64 4.45 -2.16 8.07
N TYR A 65 4.92 -2.86 7.03
CA TYR A 65 4.12 -3.23 5.88
C TYR A 65 3.76 -4.72 5.90
N LEU A 66 2.49 -5.03 5.66
CA LEU A 66 2.00 -6.38 5.41
C LEU A 66 1.21 -6.39 4.09
N VAL A 67 1.76 -7.04 3.07
CA VAL A 67 1.15 -7.07 1.74
C VAL A 67 1.04 -8.49 1.20
N SER A 68 -0.18 -8.87 0.85
CA SER A 68 -0.53 -10.11 0.15
C SER A 68 -1.53 -9.79 -0.95
N MET A 69 -1.10 -10.00 -2.20
CA MET A 69 -1.88 -9.65 -3.38
C MET A 69 -1.77 -10.76 -4.43
N ASP A 70 -2.87 -10.99 -5.13
CA ASP A 70 -2.93 -11.75 -6.36
C ASP A 70 -3.04 -10.77 -7.53
N LEU A 71 -1.96 -10.61 -8.29
CA LEU A 71 -1.90 -9.72 -9.46
C LEU A 71 -2.69 -10.24 -10.66
N LYS A 72 -3.20 -11.47 -10.59
CA LYS A 72 -3.99 -12.17 -11.62
C LYS A 72 -3.33 -12.21 -13.01
N GLY A 73 -4.02 -12.86 -13.93
CA GLY A 73 -3.60 -13.02 -15.33
C GLY A 73 -2.42 -13.98 -15.50
N MET A 74 -1.89 -14.05 -16.73
CA MET A 74 -0.79 -14.93 -17.08
C MET A 74 0.57 -14.28 -16.79
N MET A 75 0.89 -14.07 -15.50
CA MET A 75 2.19 -13.58 -15.07
C MET A 75 3.03 -14.71 -14.46
N LEU A 76 4.31 -14.77 -14.82
CA LEU A 76 5.27 -15.65 -14.14
C LEU A 76 5.44 -15.22 -12.68
N LYS A 77 5.44 -16.20 -11.76
CA LYS A 77 5.53 -15.96 -10.31
C LYS A 77 6.74 -15.09 -9.92
N THR A 78 7.89 -15.30 -10.55
CA THR A 78 9.10 -14.51 -10.30
C THR A 78 8.92 -13.03 -10.66
N VAL A 79 8.26 -12.73 -11.77
CA VAL A 79 7.94 -11.37 -12.20
C VAL A 79 6.93 -10.73 -11.24
N ALA A 80 5.91 -11.48 -10.81
CA ALA A 80 4.92 -11.00 -9.84
C ALA A 80 5.57 -10.64 -8.50
N ASN A 81 6.45 -11.50 -7.98
CA ASN A 81 7.16 -11.27 -6.73
C ASN A 81 8.07 -10.03 -6.79
N GLN A 82 8.81 -9.85 -7.88
CA GLN A 82 9.64 -8.67 -8.09
C GLN A 82 8.80 -7.39 -8.18
N ALA A 83 7.66 -7.44 -8.89
CA ALA A 83 6.75 -6.31 -9.00
C ALA A 83 6.17 -5.90 -7.64
N LEU A 84 5.75 -6.87 -6.82
CA LEU A 84 5.25 -6.62 -5.47
C LEU A 84 6.32 -6.02 -4.55
N GLY A 85 7.54 -6.54 -4.58
CA GLY A 85 8.65 -5.97 -3.80
C GLY A 85 8.95 -4.52 -4.19
N LYS A 86 8.98 -4.22 -5.50
CA LYS A 86 9.17 -2.86 -6.00
C LYS A 86 8.01 -1.92 -5.62
N LEU A 87 6.78 -2.43 -5.63
CA LEU A 87 5.60 -1.67 -5.23
C LEU A 87 5.69 -1.22 -3.78
N VAL A 88 6.05 -2.11 -2.85
CA VAL A 88 6.21 -1.77 -1.42
C VAL A 88 7.34 -0.77 -1.21
N LEU A 89 8.50 -0.98 -1.85
CA LEU A 89 9.63 -0.04 -1.74
C LEU A 89 9.30 1.34 -2.29
N SER A 90 8.60 1.41 -3.42
CA SER A 90 8.16 2.68 -4.00
C SER A 90 7.16 3.41 -3.11
N ASP A 91 6.25 2.70 -2.44
CA ASP A 91 5.30 3.30 -1.50
C ASP A 91 6.04 3.87 -0.28
N ALA A 92 6.97 3.11 0.30
CA ALA A 92 7.79 3.58 1.41
C ALA A 92 8.61 4.82 1.06
N GLU A 93 9.23 4.86 -0.12
CA GLU A 93 10.00 6.02 -0.56
C GLU A 93 9.12 7.24 -0.83
N ASN A 94 7.95 7.07 -1.47
CA ASN A 94 7.01 8.16 -1.68
C ASN A 94 6.48 8.73 -0.36
N ASN A 95 6.19 7.87 0.62
CA ASN A 95 5.77 8.29 1.96
C ASN A 95 6.89 9.09 2.66
N ARG A 96 8.15 8.66 2.54
CA ARG A 96 9.31 9.38 3.08
C ARG A 96 9.46 10.76 2.45
N LEU A 97 9.40 10.85 1.12
CA LEU A 97 9.51 12.12 0.39
C LEU A 97 8.37 13.07 0.77
N HIS A 98 7.13 12.57 0.83
CA HIS A 98 5.97 13.37 1.22
C HIS A 98 6.08 13.89 2.66
N ALA A 99 6.58 13.07 3.60
CA ALA A 99 6.81 13.50 4.97
C ALA A 99 7.84 14.64 5.05
N LEU A 100 8.91 14.58 4.25
CA LEU A 100 9.92 15.65 4.18
C LEU A 100 9.35 16.95 3.58
N GLU A 101 8.50 16.83 2.55
CA GLU A 101 7.79 17.99 1.97
C GLU A 101 6.89 18.66 3.00
N LEU A 102 6.11 17.88 3.76
CA LEU A 102 5.25 18.41 4.82
C LEU A 102 6.06 19.07 5.93
N ALA A 103 7.18 18.46 6.35
CA ALA A 103 8.06 19.04 7.36
C ALA A 103 8.60 20.42 6.93
N ALA A 104 9.00 20.56 5.66
CA ALA A 104 9.50 21.82 5.12
C ALA A 104 8.43 22.92 5.02
N LEU A 105 7.15 22.57 4.95
CA LEU A 105 6.03 23.53 4.96
C LEU A 105 5.67 24.04 6.35
N HIS A 106 6.11 23.34 7.40
CA HIS A 106 5.76 23.61 8.80
C HIS A 106 6.96 23.97 9.68
N SER A 107 8.16 24.07 9.10
CA SER A 107 9.39 24.59 9.70
C SER A 107 9.53 26.10 9.50
#